data_AF-A0A8C5NEF0-F1
#
_entry.id   AF-A0A8C5NEF0-F1
#
_cell.length_a   1.000
_cell.length_b   1.000
_cell.length_c   1.000
_cell.angle_alpha   90.00
_cell.angle_beta   90.00
_cell.angle_gamma   90.00
#
_symmetry.space_group_name_H-M   'P 1'
#
loop_
_entity.id
_entity.type
_entity.pdbx_description
1 polymer ?
#
loop_
_entity_poly.entity_id
_entity_poly.type
_entity_poly.pdbx_seq_one_letter_code
_entity_poly.pdbx_strand_id
1 'polypeptide(L)'
;MGGRKHNFFHFGPLNEQPIYTTRAHVFQIDPTTKKNWVPASKQAVTVSYFYDSTRNSYRIISVDGSKVIINSTITPNMTFTKTSQKFGQWADSRANTVFGLGFSSEQQLAKFAEKFQEVKEAAKLAREKSQEKGETMSNHSQESGHEMPSANQASSINGTDDEKISHVGPEAAVLKTENEHLKSVVEQSNTNAKKWETELQALRDNNARLVDALQESSSNVESWKKQLTVCKEESDALRGKIAELEAQCNEADQEKQGNTQLRVRVQELEAELQDKEQELENLRKQAEIIPQLMAECESVTTKLQVSLGLFSGRMQHIETELKDENNIPFTCLAPHTHSWHI
;
A
#
# COMPACT_ATOMS: atom_id res chain seq x y z
N MET A 1 22.34 21.42 -46.99
CA MET A 1 21.12 20.58 -46.96
C MET A 1 21.54 19.16 -46.63
N GLY A 2 21.06 18.43 -45.64
CA GLY A 2 20.16 18.71 -44.52
C GLY A 2 20.55 17.78 -43.37
N GLY A 3 20.64 18.33 -42.16
CA GLY A 3 20.96 17.58 -40.95
C GLY A 3 19.80 16.66 -40.55
N ARG A 4 20.13 15.40 -40.25
CA ARG A 4 19.20 14.46 -39.65
C ARG A 4 18.83 14.99 -38.26
N LYS A 5 17.62 15.52 -38.14
CA LYS A 5 17.06 15.92 -36.85
C LYS A 5 16.96 14.69 -35.97
N HIS A 6 17.59 14.78 -34.80
CA HIS A 6 17.37 13.86 -33.69
C HIS A 6 15.88 13.82 -33.38
N ASN A 7 15.24 12.67 -33.62
CA ASN A 7 13.91 12.39 -33.12
C ASN A 7 14.00 12.20 -31.60
N PHE A 8 13.93 13.32 -30.87
CA PHE A 8 13.47 13.34 -29.49
C PHE A 8 12.05 12.78 -29.50
N PHE A 9 11.88 11.54 -29.04
CA PHE A 9 10.56 10.96 -28.81
C PHE A 9 9.89 11.72 -27.66
N HIS A 10 9.15 12.78 -27.98
CA HIS A 10 8.11 13.35 -27.14
C HIS A 10 6.95 12.34 -27.04
N PHE A 11 6.80 11.71 -25.88
CA PHE A 11 5.65 10.86 -25.58
C PHE A 11 4.54 11.70 -24.96
N GLY A 12 3.43 11.84 -25.69
CA GLY A 12 2.15 12.38 -25.22
C GLY A 12 2.09 13.91 -25.12
N PRO A 13 0.95 14.55 -25.43
CA PRO A 13 0.77 15.97 -25.12
C PRO A 13 0.94 16.15 -23.59
N LEU A 14 1.43 17.33 -23.18
CA LEU A 14 1.68 17.81 -21.81
C LEU A 14 0.52 17.65 -20.79
N ASN A 15 -0.56 16.95 -21.14
CA ASN A 15 -1.83 16.88 -20.41
C ASN A 15 -2.29 15.46 -20.02
N GLU A 16 -1.59 14.37 -20.41
CA GLU A 16 -1.99 13.02 -19.98
C GLU A 16 -1.41 12.71 -18.59
N GLN A 17 -2.17 13.01 -17.53
CA GLN A 17 -1.78 12.72 -16.15
C GLN A 17 -1.96 11.21 -15.82
N PRO A 18 -1.00 10.60 -15.11
CA PRO A 18 -1.15 9.21 -14.68
C PRO A 18 -2.27 9.08 -13.65
N ILE A 19 -3.09 8.04 -13.80
CA ILE A 19 -4.20 7.69 -12.87
C ILE A 19 -3.64 7.25 -11.52
N TYR A 20 -2.56 6.48 -11.56
CA TYR A 20 -1.85 5.98 -10.40
C TYR A 20 -0.39 5.74 -10.78
N THR A 21 0.51 6.03 -9.85
CA THR A 21 1.96 5.87 -10.03
C THR A 21 2.58 5.20 -8.81
N THR A 22 3.47 4.25 -9.03
CA THR A 22 4.25 3.58 -7.98
C THR A 22 5.68 3.30 -8.45
N ARG A 23 6.53 2.74 -7.56
CA ARG A 23 7.92 2.37 -7.83
C ARG A 23 8.09 0.86 -7.66
N ALA A 24 8.66 0.20 -8.66
CA ALA A 24 8.92 -1.25 -8.62
C ALA A 24 10.14 -1.63 -9.49
N HIS A 25 10.75 -2.77 -9.17
CA HIS A 25 11.68 -3.43 -10.09
C HIS A 25 10.89 -4.20 -11.14
N VAL A 26 11.22 -4.03 -12.41
CA VAL A 26 10.47 -4.64 -13.52
C VAL A 26 11.20 -5.87 -14.01
N PHE A 27 10.45 -6.95 -14.22
CA PHE A 27 10.91 -8.21 -14.77
C PHE A 27 10.03 -8.60 -15.96
N GLN A 28 10.59 -9.37 -16.88
CA GLN A 28 9.84 -10.04 -17.94
C GLN A 28 10.22 -11.50 -17.97
N ILE A 29 9.29 -12.35 -18.38
CA ILE A 29 9.64 -13.74 -18.64
C ILE A 29 10.55 -13.80 -19.87
N ASP A 30 11.61 -14.59 -19.77
CA ASP A 30 12.52 -14.87 -20.87
C ASP A 30 11.72 -15.40 -22.08
N PRO A 31 11.79 -14.73 -23.25
CA PRO A 31 11.03 -15.14 -24.42
C PRO A 31 11.44 -16.52 -24.95
N THR A 32 12.68 -16.97 -24.68
CA THR A 32 13.21 -18.26 -25.12
C THR A 32 12.80 -19.38 -24.17
N THR A 33 13.07 -19.22 -22.87
CA THR A 33 12.82 -20.29 -21.89
C THR A 33 11.39 -20.35 -21.37
N LYS A 34 10.63 -19.24 -21.47
CA LYS A 34 9.25 -19.09 -20.97
C LYS A 34 9.06 -19.54 -19.51
N LYS A 35 10.15 -19.56 -18.72
CA LYS A 35 10.17 -20.02 -17.32
C LYS A 35 10.98 -19.12 -16.40
N ASN A 36 12.02 -18.48 -16.93
CA ASN A 36 12.92 -17.66 -16.13
C ASN A 36 12.52 -16.18 -16.15
N TRP A 37 12.65 -15.51 -15.02
CA TRP A 37 12.50 -14.06 -14.91
C TRP A 37 13.80 -13.36 -15.29
N VAL A 38 13.72 -12.40 -16.20
CA VAL A 38 14.84 -11.55 -16.61
C VAL A 38 14.55 -10.11 -16.15
N PRO A 39 15.49 -9.45 -15.45
CA PRO A 39 15.31 -8.06 -15.03
C PRO A 39 15.25 -7.14 -16.26
N ALA A 40 14.18 -6.36 -16.35
CA ALA A 40 13.98 -5.33 -17.37
C ALA A 40 14.45 -3.94 -16.90
N SER A 41 14.63 -3.74 -15.59
CA SER A 41 15.23 -2.55 -14.99
C SER A 41 16.33 -2.93 -13.98
N LYS A 42 17.39 -2.12 -13.89
CA LYS A 42 18.49 -2.34 -12.92
C LYS A 42 18.14 -1.90 -11.50
N GLN A 43 17.24 -0.92 -11.39
CA GLN A 43 16.77 -0.33 -10.14
C GLN A 43 15.25 -0.23 -10.17
N ALA A 44 14.66 0.13 -9.03
CA ALA A 44 13.24 0.48 -9.01
C ALA A 44 12.99 1.67 -9.94
N VAL A 45 11.97 1.54 -10.78
CA VAL A 45 11.55 2.56 -11.75
C VAL A 45 10.08 2.88 -11.56
N THR A 46 9.66 4.01 -12.13
CA THR A 46 8.27 4.45 -12.05
C THR A 46 7.40 3.59 -12.95
N VAL A 47 6.30 3.07 -12.40
CA VAL A 47 5.27 2.29 -13.11
C VAL A 47 3.94 2.97 -12.89
N SER A 48 3.26 3.33 -13.98
CA SER A 48 2.07 4.15 -13.93
C SER A 48 0.94 3.61 -14.81
N TYR A 49 -0.30 3.79 -14.37
CA TYR A 49 -1.49 3.60 -15.18
C TYR A 49 -1.85 4.90 -15.89
N PHE A 50 -2.16 4.82 -17.18
CA PHE A 50 -2.60 5.94 -18.00
C PHE A 50 -3.91 5.60 -18.71
N TYR A 51 -4.75 6.60 -18.92
CA TYR A 51 -5.86 6.54 -19.85
C TYR A 51 -5.47 7.24 -21.15
N ASP A 52 -5.41 6.49 -22.24
CA ASP A 52 -5.22 7.01 -23.59
C ASP A 52 -6.59 7.39 -24.16
N SER A 53 -6.88 8.68 -24.13
CA SER A 53 -8.16 9.22 -24.62
C SER A 53 -8.34 9.06 -26.12
N THR A 54 -7.24 9.05 -26.88
CA THR A 54 -7.27 8.90 -28.36
C THR A 54 -7.67 7.48 -28.74
N ARG A 55 -7.16 6.49 -28.00
CA ARG A 55 -7.43 5.07 -28.25
C ARG A 55 -8.55 4.51 -27.36
N ASN A 56 -9.15 5.37 -26.53
CA ASN A 56 -10.13 5.02 -25.50
C ASN A 56 -9.73 3.75 -24.73
N SER A 57 -8.48 3.71 -24.25
CA SER A 57 -7.88 2.50 -23.66
C SER A 57 -7.00 2.82 -22.48
N TYR A 58 -6.89 1.88 -21.55
CA TYR A 58 -6.02 2.02 -20.38
C TYR A 58 -4.71 1.27 -20.59
N ARG A 59 -3.60 1.84 -20.09
CA ARG A 59 -2.26 1.29 -20.27
C ARG A 59 -1.42 1.35 -19.00
N ILE A 60 -0.58 0.33 -18.80
CA ILE A 60 0.53 0.35 -17.85
C ILE A 60 1.78 0.75 -18.60
N ILE A 61 2.43 1.82 -18.16
CA ILE A 61 3.63 2.36 -18.79
C ILE A 61 4.75 2.47 -17.76
N SER A 62 5.95 2.06 -18.17
CA SER A 62 7.18 2.26 -17.41
C SER A 62 8.36 2.48 -18.35
N VAL A 63 9.23 3.40 -17.96
CA VAL A 63 10.43 3.81 -18.72
C VAL A 63 11.66 3.69 -17.83
N ASP A 64 12.76 3.17 -18.40
CA ASP A 64 14.09 3.16 -17.80
C ASP A 64 15.04 3.98 -18.69
N GLY A 65 15.41 5.16 -18.23
CA GLY A 65 16.07 6.18 -19.06
C GLY A 65 15.19 6.57 -20.24
N SER A 66 15.70 6.40 -21.47
CA SER A 66 14.97 6.66 -22.72
C SER A 66 14.24 5.43 -23.28
N LYS A 67 14.31 4.28 -22.60
CA LYS A 67 13.75 3.02 -23.08
C LYS A 67 12.41 2.73 -22.42
N VAL A 68 11.38 2.51 -23.23
CA VAL A 68 10.10 1.98 -22.75
C VAL A 68 10.28 0.49 -22.43
N ILE A 69 10.06 0.13 -21.16
CA ILE A 69 10.23 -1.25 -20.67
C ILE A 69 8.90 -1.93 -20.36
N ILE A 70 7.82 -1.15 -20.18
CA ILE A 70 6.44 -1.63 -20.13
C ILE A 70 5.57 -0.67 -20.96
N ASN A 71 4.76 -1.24 -21.85
CA ASN A 71 3.69 -0.55 -22.57
C ASN A 71 2.56 -1.56 -22.81
N SER A 72 1.87 -1.90 -21.73
CA SER A 72 0.84 -2.96 -21.72
C SER A 72 -0.54 -2.33 -21.77
N THR A 73 -1.36 -2.70 -22.74
CA THR A 73 -2.76 -2.21 -22.83
C THR A 73 -3.65 -3.15 -22.04
N ILE A 74 -4.37 -2.63 -21.05
CA ILE A 74 -5.21 -3.45 -20.16
C ILE A 74 -6.47 -3.89 -20.89
N THR A 75 -6.72 -5.21 -20.91
CA THR A 75 -7.92 -5.81 -21.48
C THR A 75 -8.77 -6.47 -20.39
N PRO A 76 -10.10 -6.63 -20.59
CA PRO A 76 -10.99 -7.18 -19.55
C PRO A 76 -10.66 -8.61 -19.09
N ASN A 77 -9.98 -9.38 -19.94
CA ASN A 77 -9.55 -10.76 -19.66
C ASN A 77 -8.16 -10.86 -19.03
N MET A 78 -7.46 -9.74 -18.80
CA MET A 78 -6.19 -9.76 -18.08
C MET A 78 -6.40 -9.94 -16.58
N THR A 79 -5.44 -10.63 -15.95
CA THR A 79 -5.42 -10.86 -14.51
C THR A 79 -4.04 -10.53 -13.97
N PHE A 80 -4.00 -9.76 -12.88
CA PHE A 80 -2.80 -9.55 -12.09
C PHE A 80 -2.76 -10.55 -10.93
N THR A 81 -1.76 -11.43 -10.93
CA THR A 81 -1.60 -12.50 -9.95
C THR A 81 -0.46 -12.16 -9.00
N LYS A 82 -0.75 -12.11 -7.69
CA LYS A 82 0.27 -12.00 -6.64
C LYS A 82 0.92 -13.38 -6.45
N THR A 83 2.24 -13.48 -6.58
CA THR A 83 2.97 -14.76 -6.46
C THR A 83 3.94 -14.79 -5.27
N SER A 84 4.16 -13.66 -4.61
CA SER A 84 4.77 -13.60 -3.28
C SER A 84 4.30 -12.35 -2.52
N GLN A 85 4.81 -12.14 -1.30
CA GLN A 85 4.48 -10.99 -0.45
C GLN A 85 4.75 -9.62 -1.13
N LYS A 86 5.75 -9.55 -2.01
CA LYS A 86 6.17 -8.31 -2.66
C LYS A 86 6.30 -8.42 -4.19
N PHE A 87 5.78 -9.50 -4.78
CA PHE A 87 5.88 -9.72 -6.22
C PHE A 87 4.52 -10.12 -6.82
N GLY A 88 4.21 -9.53 -7.97
CA GLY A 88 3.05 -9.91 -8.77
C GLY A 88 3.32 -9.78 -10.26
N GLN A 89 2.47 -10.42 -11.06
CA GLN A 89 2.66 -10.57 -12.50
C GLN A 89 1.35 -10.51 -13.27
N TRP A 90 1.42 -10.17 -14.56
CA TRP A 90 0.32 -10.34 -15.51
C TRP A 90 0.85 -10.76 -16.88
N ALA A 91 0.04 -11.52 -17.61
CA ALA A 91 0.33 -11.88 -19.00
C ALA A 91 -0.25 -10.83 -19.94
N ASP A 92 0.54 -10.39 -20.92
CA ASP A 92 0.09 -9.55 -22.03
C ASP A 92 0.23 -10.32 -23.33
N SER A 93 -0.89 -10.87 -23.80
CA SER A 93 -0.95 -11.62 -25.06
C SER A 93 -0.59 -10.76 -26.27
N ARG A 94 -0.86 -9.45 -26.24
CA ARG A 94 -0.54 -8.55 -27.35
C ARG A 94 0.96 -8.29 -27.45
N ALA A 95 1.61 -8.15 -26.30
CA ALA A 95 3.06 -8.02 -26.21
C ALA A 95 3.80 -9.37 -26.23
N ASN A 96 3.06 -10.50 -26.24
CA ASN A 96 3.59 -11.87 -26.17
C ASN A 96 4.60 -12.09 -25.03
N THR A 97 4.33 -11.49 -23.88
CA THR A 97 5.23 -11.52 -22.71
C THR A 97 4.43 -11.58 -21.42
N VAL A 98 5.12 -11.91 -20.33
CA VAL A 98 4.59 -11.83 -18.96
C VAL A 98 5.44 -10.81 -18.22
N PHE A 99 4.80 -9.78 -17.69
CA PHE A 99 5.46 -8.76 -16.88
C PHE A 99 5.37 -9.14 -15.40
N GLY A 100 6.44 -8.89 -14.67
CA GLY A 100 6.55 -9.07 -13.23
C GLY A 100 7.03 -7.80 -12.55
N LEU A 101 6.49 -7.50 -11.38
CA LEU A 101 6.84 -6.31 -10.60
C LEU A 101 7.21 -6.72 -9.18
N GLY A 102 8.41 -6.33 -8.75
CA GLY A 102 8.89 -6.45 -7.38
C GLY A 102 8.81 -5.10 -6.64
N PHE A 103 7.97 -5.03 -5.60
CA PHE A 103 7.68 -3.83 -4.82
C PHE A 103 8.53 -3.74 -3.54
N SER A 104 8.65 -2.55 -2.94
CA SER A 104 9.40 -2.39 -1.68
C SER A 104 8.61 -2.87 -0.46
N SER A 105 7.28 -2.87 -0.52
CA SER A 105 6.39 -3.34 0.55
C SER A 105 5.18 -4.12 0.03
N GLU A 106 4.59 -4.94 0.89
CA GLU A 106 3.34 -5.66 0.63
C GLU A 106 2.18 -4.70 0.33
N GLN A 107 2.13 -3.56 1.03
CA GLN A 107 1.11 -2.54 0.84
C GLN A 107 1.13 -1.96 -0.60
N GLN A 108 2.32 -1.72 -1.17
CA GLN A 108 2.43 -1.24 -2.55
C GLN A 108 1.96 -2.29 -3.56
N LEU A 109 2.30 -3.58 -3.34
CA LEU A 109 1.80 -4.69 -4.16
C LEU A 109 0.26 -4.76 -4.07
N ALA A 110 -0.29 -4.69 -2.86
CA ALA A 110 -1.73 -4.75 -2.64
C ALA A 110 -2.44 -3.59 -3.34
N LYS A 111 -1.92 -2.37 -3.22
CA LYS A 111 -2.49 -1.18 -3.86
C LYS A 111 -2.39 -1.24 -5.39
N PHE A 112 -1.29 -1.72 -5.93
CA PHE A 112 -1.14 -1.90 -7.37
C PHE A 112 -2.15 -2.93 -7.92
N ALA A 113 -2.39 -4.02 -7.20
CA ALA A 113 -3.37 -5.03 -7.59
C ALA A 113 -4.82 -4.52 -7.55
N GLU A 114 -5.18 -3.73 -6.52
CA GLU A 114 -6.47 -3.02 -6.43
C GLU A 114 -6.66 -2.10 -7.64
N LYS A 115 -5.65 -1.28 -7.96
CA LYS A 115 -5.68 -0.40 -9.14
C LYS A 115 -5.75 -1.16 -10.46
N PHE A 116 -5.11 -2.33 -10.56
CA PHE A 116 -5.26 -3.18 -11.73
C PHE A 116 -6.71 -3.58 -11.95
N GLN A 117 -7.42 -3.98 -10.88
CA GLN A 117 -8.81 -4.39 -10.95
C GLN A 117 -9.74 -3.21 -11.29
N GLU A 118 -9.56 -2.05 -10.66
CA GLU A 118 -10.32 -0.81 -11.00
C GLU A 118 -10.16 -0.44 -12.48
N VAL A 119 -8.92 -0.41 -12.97
CA VAL A 119 -8.62 -0.03 -14.36
C VAL A 119 -9.12 -1.07 -15.35
N LYS A 120 -9.11 -2.36 -14.99
CA LYS A 120 -9.69 -3.44 -15.81
C LYS A 120 -11.19 -3.26 -16.00
N GLU A 121 -11.93 -2.95 -14.94
CA GLU A 121 -13.37 -2.67 -15.05
C GLU A 121 -13.64 -1.38 -15.85
N ALA A 122 -12.84 -0.33 -15.63
CA ALA A 122 -12.93 0.89 -16.44
C ALA A 122 -12.65 0.63 -17.94
N ALA A 123 -11.71 -0.26 -18.26
CA ALA A 123 -11.41 -0.68 -19.63
C ALA A 123 -12.56 -1.48 -20.26
N LYS A 124 -13.28 -2.29 -19.46
CA LYS A 124 -14.49 -3.01 -19.92
C LYS A 124 -15.59 -2.02 -20.31
N LEU A 125 -15.91 -1.08 -19.42
CA LEU A 125 -16.93 -0.05 -19.66
C LEU A 125 -16.60 0.84 -20.87
N ALA A 126 -15.32 1.21 -21.03
CA ALA A 126 -14.88 2.01 -22.18
C ALA A 126 -15.11 1.30 -23.52
N ARG A 127 -14.96 -0.04 -23.55
CA ARG A 127 -15.23 -0.86 -24.75
C ARG A 127 -16.73 -1.00 -25.01
N GLU A 128 -17.53 -1.27 -24.00
CA GLU A 128 -19.00 -1.40 -24.11
C GLU A 128 -19.64 -0.10 -24.66
N LYS A 129 -19.24 1.06 -24.11
CA LYS A 129 -19.69 2.38 -24.60
C LYS A 129 -19.32 2.65 -26.07
N SER A 130 -18.23 2.06 -26.55
CA SER A 130 -17.80 2.20 -27.94
C SER A 130 -18.55 1.27 -28.89
N GLN A 131 -19.11 0.16 -28.39
CA GLN A 131 -19.85 -0.82 -29.17
C GLN A 131 -21.34 -0.44 -29.33
N GLU A 132 -22.00 0.08 -28.28
CA GLU A 132 -23.39 0.58 -28.37
C GLU A 132 -23.55 1.72 -29.38
N LYS A 133 -22.51 2.56 -29.56
CA LYS A 133 -22.51 3.67 -30.52
C LYS A 133 -22.39 3.21 -31.98
N GLY A 134 -22.02 1.95 -32.23
CA GLY A 134 -21.89 1.37 -33.57
C GLY A 134 -23.16 0.65 -34.05
N GLU A 135 -23.94 0.06 -33.15
CA GLU A 135 -25.11 -0.76 -33.50
C GLU A 135 -26.38 0.07 -33.77
N THR A 136 -26.43 1.33 -33.31
CA THR A 136 -27.58 2.24 -33.53
C THR A 136 -27.58 2.97 -34.89
N MET A 137 -26.53 2.83 -35.71
CA MET A 137 -26.41 3.54 -37.00
C MET A 137 -26.62 2.66 -38.26
N SER A 138 -26.91 1.36 -38.12
CA SER A 138 -26.95 0.43 -39.27
C SER A 138 -28.34 0.04 -39.79
N ASN A 139 -29.45 0.51 -39.21
CA ASN A 139 -30.78 0.04 -39.62
C ASN A 139 -31.78 1.16 -39.92
N HIS A 140 -31.36 2.18 -40.69
CA HIS A 140 -32.32 3.03 -41.37
C HIS A 140 -31.71 3.66 -42.62
N SER A 141 -31.87 3.01 -43.77
CA SER A 141 -32.04 3.58 -45.13
C SER A 141 -31.77 2.52 -46.19
N GLN A 142 -32.83 1.96 -46.79
CA GLN A 142 -33.09 2.16 -48.21
C GLN A 142 -34.47 1.61 -48.59
N GLU A 143 -35.33 2.57 -48.91
CA GLU A 143 -36.60 2.51 -49.59
C GLU A 143 -36.40 2.20 -51.10
N SER A 144 -37.49 1.75 -51.73
CA SER A 144 -37.80 1.82 -53.17
C SER A 144 -37.29 0.71 -54.09
N GLY A 145 -38.25 -0.07 -54.61
CA GLY A 145 -38.11 -0.97 -55.73
C GLY A 145 -39.46 -1.55 -56.17
N HIS A 146 -40.33 -0.68 -56.69
CA HIS A 146 -41.58 -1.04 -57.36
C HIS A 146 -41.26 -1.35 -58.84
N GLU A 147 -41.45 -2.59 -59.30
CA GLU A 147 -41.58 -2.88 -60.74
C GLU A 147 -42.60 -4.00 -60.99
N MET A 148 -43.47 -3.72 -61.97
CA MET A 148 -44.52 -4.59 -62.53
C MET A 148 -43.95 -5.80 -63.28
N PRO A 149 -44.78 -6.85 -63.52
CA PRO A 149 -44.36 -8.04 -64.26
C PRO A 149 -44.33 -7.79 -65.78
N SER A 150 -43.19 -8.07 -66.41
CA SER A 150 -43.04 -8.03 -67.86
C SER A 150 -43.63 -9.29 -68.50
N ALA A 151 -44.49 -9.06 -69.49
CA ALA A 151 -45.02 -10.05 -70.40
C ALA A 151 -43.89 -10.73 -71.18
N ASN A 152 -43.99 -12.05 -71.34
CA ASN A 152 -43.41 -12.72 -72.51
C ASN A 152 -44.36 -13.82 -72.98
N GLN A 153 -44.98 -13.53 -74.12
CA GLN A 153 -45.64 -14.52 -74.97
C GLN A 153 -44.57 -15.46 -75.55
N ALA A 154 -44.86 -16.75 -75.57
CA ALA A 154 -44.27 -17.67 -76.55
C ALA A 154 -45.38 -18.60 -77.05
N SER A 155 -45.65 -18.48 -78.35
CA SER A 155 -46.56 -19.25 -79.17
C SER A 155 -46.09 -20.70 -79.40
N SER A 156 -47.01 -21.66 -79.36
CA SER A 156 -47.01 -22.86 -80.22
C SER A 156 -48.38 -23.59 -80.22
N ILE A 157 -49.15 -23.39 -81.31
CA ILE A 157 -49.79 -24.41 -82.19
C ILE A 157 -49.62 -25.90 -81.75
N ASN A 158 -50.58 -26.84 -81.78
CA ASN A 158 -51.87 -27.07 -82.47
C ASN A 158 -52.56 -28.23 -81.68
N GLY A 159 -53.86 -28.23 -81.35
CA GLY A 159 -54.96 -28.76 -82.17
C GLY A 159 -55.65 -29.98 -81.49
N THR A 160 -56.98 -30.07 -81.63
CA THR A 160 -57.98 -31.15 -81.30
C THR A 160 -59.09 -30.56 -80.40
N ASP A 161 -60.14 -29.97 -80.98
CA ASP A 161 -61.40 -30.62 -81.39
C ASP A 161 -62.26 -31.03 -80.18
N ASP A 162 -63.33 -30.27 -79.89
CA ASP A 162 -64.72 -30.74 -80.05
C ASP A 162 -65.73 -29.67 -79.57
N GLU A 163 -66.85 -29.58 -80.28
CA GLU A 163 -67.87 -28.55 -80.15
C GLU A 163 -68.68 -28.62 -78.84
N LYS A 164 -68.90 -27.47 -78.19
CA LYS A 164 -70.24 -27.14 -77.67
C LYS A 164 -70.45 -25.63 -77.57
N ILE A 165 -71.16 -25.12 -78.57
CA ILE A 165 -71.76 -23.80 -78.63
C ILE A 165 -72.65 -23.60 -77.40
N SER A 166 -72.25 -22.69 -76.52
CA SER A 166 -73.14 -21.98 -75.61
C SER A 166 -72.82 -20.51 -75.74
N HIS A 167 -73.75 -19.75 -76.32
CA HIS A 167 -73.70 -18.30 -76.41
C HIS A 167 -73.65 -17.69 -75.00
N VAL A 168 -72.44 -17.47 -74.51
CA VAL A 168 -72.15 -16.52 -73.44
C VAL A 168 -71.68 -15.27 -74.15
N GLY A 169 -72.49 -14.21 -74.17
CA GLY A 169 -72.10 -12.95 -74.80
C GLY A 169 -70.77 -12.45 -74.21
N PRO A 170 -69.95 -11.70 -74.99
CA PRO A 170 -68.64 -11.21 -74.55
C PRO A 170 -68.68 -10.50 -73.18
N GLU A 171 -69.83 -9.92 -72.83
CA GLU A 171 -70.12 -9.27 -71.56
C GLU A 171 -70.08 -10.22 -70.34
N ALA A 172 -70.56 -11.47 -70.49
CA ALA A 172 -70.58 -12.44 -69.40
C ALA A 172 -69.21 -13.11 -69.16
N ALA A 173 -68.35 -13.17 -70.19
CA ALA A 173 -66.95 -13.58 -70.02
C ALA A 173 -66.15 -12.48 -69.27
N VAL A 174 -66.38 -11.21 -69.60
CA VAL A 174 -65.77 -10.06 -68.92
C VAL A 174 -66.21 -9.95 -67.46
N LEU A 175 -67.51 -10.15 -67.17
CA LEU A 175 -68.02 -10.16 -65.79
C LEU A 175 -67.46 -11.31 -64.94
N LYS A 176 -67.12 -12.44 -65.58
CA LYS A 176 -66.48 -13.57 -64.89
C LYS A 176 -65.03 -13.27 -64.55
N THR A 177 -64.27 -12.67 -65.47
CA THR A 177 -62.88 -12.24 -65.19
C THR A 177 -62.82 -11.16 -64.13
N GLU A 178 -63.77 -10.21 -64.15
CA GLU A 178 -63.87 -9.16 -63.13
C GLU A 178 -64.23 -9.74 -61.75
N ASN A 179 -65.13 -10.72 -61.68
CA ASN A 179 -65.44 -11.42 -60.42
C ASN A 179 -64.22 -12.14 -59.83
N GLU A 180 -63.43 -12.82 -60.66
CA GLU A 180 -62.23 -13.51 -60.19
C GLU A 180 -61.13 -12.51 -59.77
N HIS A 181 -61.02 -11.37 -60.46
CA HIS A 181 -60.14 -10.28 -60.05
C HIS A 181 -60.57 -9.68 -58.69
N LEU A 182 -61.85 -9.37 -58.51
CA LEU A 182 -62.38 -8.86 -57.24
C LEU A 182 -62.19 -9.85 -56.09
N LYS A 183 -62.38 -11.15 -56.31
CA LYS A 183 -62.07 -12.18 -55.31
C LYS A 183 -60.59 -12.16 -54.91
N SER A 184 -59.69 -12.10 -55.90
CA SER A 184 -58.25 -12.03 -55.64
C SER A 184 -57.87 -10.77 -54.84
N VAL A 185 -58.46 -9.61 -55.16
CA VAL A 185 -58.24 -8.36 -54.41
C VAL A 185 -58.77 -8.46 -52.98
N VAL A 186 -59.93 -9.08 -52.77
CA VAL A 186 -60.50 -9.30 -51.42
C VAL A 186 -59.64 -10.28 -50.61
N GLU A 187 -59.17 -11.37 -51.21
CA GLU A 187 -58.24 -12.30 -50.57
C GLU A 187 -56.93 -11.60 -50.20
N GLN A 188 -56.38 -10.77 -51.10
CA GLN A 188 -55.20 -9.95 -50.84
C GLN A 188 -55.43 -8.91 -49.73
N SER A 189 -56.62 -8.30 -49.66
CA SER A 189 -56.98 -7.39 -48.58
C SER A 189 -57.06 -8.12 -47.23
N ASN A 190 -57.60 -9.34 -47.21
CA ASN A 190 -57.68 -10.16 -46.00
C ASN A 190 -56.31 -10.62 -45.50
N THR A 191 -55.39 -10.97 -46.41
CA THR A 191 -53.99 -11.31 -46.02
C THR A 191 -53.26 -10.08 -45.49
N ASN A 192 -53.45 -8.92 -46.12
CA ASN A 192 -52.90 -7.66 -45.64
C ASN A 192 -53.44 -7.31 -44.24
N ALA A 193 -54.75 -7.41 -43.99
CA ALA A 193 -55.35 -7.16 -42.68
C ALA A 193 -54.75 -8.05 -41.58
N LYS A 194 -54.59 -9.36 -41.85
CA LYS A 194 -53.94 -10.30 -40.91
C LYS A 194 -52.48 -9.97 -40.62
N LYS A 195 -51.75 -9.49 -41.63
CA LYS A 195 -50.35 -9.04 -41.46
C LYS A 195 -50.29 -7.86 -40.49
N TRP A 196 -51.11 -6.83 -40.70
CA TRP A 196 -51.18 -5.67 -39.80
C TRP A 196 -51.62 -6.04 -38.39
N GLU A 197 -52.56 -6.97 -38.25
CA GLU A 197 -53.00 -7.45 -36.94
C GLU A 197 -51.88 -8.17 -36.18
N THR A 198 -51.10 -9.01 -36.88
CA THR A 198 -49.94 -9.69 -36.31
C THR A 198 -48.85 -8.70 -35.89
N GLU A 199 -48.57 -7.71 -36.73
CA GLU A 199 -47.58 -6.67 -36.45
C GLU A 199 -47.98 -5.79 -35.26
N LEU A 200 -49.27 -5.44 -35.16
CA LEU A 200 -49.81 -4.72 -34.01
C LEU A 200 -49.67 -5.52 -32.72
N GLN A 201 -49.90 -6.84 -32.77
CA GLN A 201 -49.70 -7.70 -31.60
C GLN A 201 -48.23 -7.77 -31.20
N ALA A 202 -47.32 -7.95 -32.17
CA ALA A 202 -45.88 -7.94 -31.89
C ALA A 202 -45.40 -6.61 -31.28
N LEU A 203 -45.94 -5.48 -31.75
CA LEU A 203 -45.65 -4.16 -31.17
C LEU A 203 -46.16 -4.03 -29.74
N ARG A 204 -47.34 -4.57 -29.42
CA ARG A 204 -47.86 -4.60 -28.04
C ARG A 204 -46.98 -5.43 -27.13
N ASP A 205 -46.57 -6.63 -27.57
CA ASP A 205 -45.71 -7.51 -26.80
C ASP A 205 -44.33 -6.87 -26.56
N ASN A 206 -43.77 -6.21 -27.58
CA ASN A 206 -42.52 -5.46 -27.45
C ASN A 206 -42.65 -4.29 -26.47
N ASN A 207 -43.76 -3.55 -26.51
CA ASN A 207 -44.00 -2.46 -25.56
C ASN A 207 -44.10 -2.97 -24.12
N ALA A 208 -44.83 -4.07 -23.90
CA ALA A 208 -44.92 -4.72 -22.59
C ALA A 208 -43.53 -5.11 -22.04
N ARG A 209 -42.67 -5.73 -22.86
CA ARG A 209 -41.29 -6.08 -22.47
C ARG A 209 -40.44 -4.86 -22.13
N LEU A 210 -40.59 -3.76 -22.87
CA LEU A 210 -39.87 -2.51 -22.57
C LEU A 210 -40.31 -1.90 -21.23
N VAL A 211 -41.60 -1.98 -20.91
CA VAL A 211 -42.13 -1.53 -19.61
C VAL A 211 -41.55 -2.38 -18.47
N ASP A 212 -41.53 -3.70 -18.62
CA ASP A 212 -40.96 -4.61 -17.61
C ASP A 212 -39.47 -4.34 -17.39
N ALA A 213 -38.69 -4.19 -18.48
CA ALA A 213 -37.26 -3.89 -18.40
C ALA A 213 -37.00 -2.52 -17.76
N LEU A 214 -37.85 -1.52 -18.01
CA LEU A 214 -37.75 -0.20 -17.37
C LEU A 214 -38.04 -0.27 -15.87
N GLN A 215 -39.04 -1.06 -15.46
CA GLN A 215 -39.36 -1.27 -14.05
C GLN A 215 -38.24 -2.03 -13.32
N GLU A 216 -37.65 -3.04 -13.95
CA GLU A 216 -36.50 -3.76 -13.42
C GLU A 216 -35.29 -2.84 -13.28
N SER A 217 -34.99 -2.04 -14.31
CA SER A 217 -33.90 -1.05 -14.27
C SER A 217 -34.10 -0.03 -13.16
N SER A 218 -35.34 0.45 -12.96
CA SER A 218 -35.69 1.37 -11.86
C SER A 218 -35.45 0.73 -10.48
N SER A 219 -35.88 -0.52 -10.30
CA SER A 219 -35.66 -1.29 -9.06
C SER A 219 -34.16 -1.52 -8.79
N ASN A 220 -33.39 -1.79 -9.83
CA ASN A 220 -31.93 -1.93 -9.74
C ASN A 220 -31.29 -0.62 -9.31
N VAL A 221 -31.67 0.52 -9.90
CA VAL A 221 -31.16 1.86 -9.50
C VAL A 221 -31.42 2.12 -8.02
N GLU A 222 -32.59 1.77 -7.50
CA GLU A 222 -32.90 1.90 -6.07
C GLU A 222 -32.03 1.01 -5.18
N SER A 223 -31.79 -0.25 -5.59
CA SER A 223 -30.90 -1.17 -4.89
C SER A 223 -29.46 -0.65 -4.85
N TRP A 224 -28.94 -0.19 -5.99
CA TRP A 224 -27.60 0.41 -6.08
C TRP A 224 -27.47 1.68 -5.23
N LYS A 225 -28.50 2.52 -5.18
CA LYS A 225 -28.54 3.68 -4.28
C LYS A 225 -28.43 3.26 -2.81
N LYS A 226 -29.14 2.21 -2.39
CA LYS A 226 -29.04 1.68 -1.02
C LYS A 226 -27.64 1.15 -0.71
N GLN A 227 -27.06 0.36 -1.62
CA GLN A 227 -25.70 -0.16 -1.45
C GLN A 227 -24.66 0.96 -1.39
N LEU A 228 -24.84 2.03 -2.18
CA LEU A 228 -23.96 3.19 -2.13
C LEU A 228 -24.01 3.90 -0.77
N THR A 229 -25.20 4.03 -0.18
CA THR A 229 -25.34 4.62 1.17
C THR A 229 -24.63 3.76 2.21
N VAL A 230 -24.82 2.44 2.21
CA VAL A 230 -24.14 1.52 3.14
C VAL A 230 -22.62 1.60 2.97
N CYS A 231 -22.12 1.57 1.73
CA CYS A 231 -20.69 1.69 1.47
C CYS A 231 -20.10 3.03 1.94
N LYS A 232 -20.86 4.12 1.84
CA LYS A 232 -20.46 5.43 2.39
C LYS A 232 -20.39 5.40 3.91
N GLU A 233 -21.40 4.86 4.58
CA GLU A 233 -21.44 4.72 6.04
C GLU A 233 -20.29 3.85 6.56
N GLU A 234 -20.00 2.73 5.91
CA GLU A 234 -18.84 1.88 6.22
C GLU A 234 -17.52 2.64 6.02
N SER A 235 -17.40 3.42 4.95
CA SER A 235 -16.21 4.23 4.68
C SER A 235 -16.01 5.33 5.73
N ASP A 236 -17.09 5.97 6.19
CA ASP A 236 -17.07 6.94 7.28
C ASP A 236 -16.71 6.29 8.61
N ALA A 237 -17.27 5.12 8.91
CA ALA A 237 -16.94 4.35 10.11
C ALA A 237 -15.46 3.93 10.15
N LEU A 238 -14.92 3.44 9.02
CA LEU A 238 -13.51 3.08 8.91
C LEU A 238 -12.60 4.31 9.04
N ARG A 239 -12.96 5.46 8.44
CA ARG A 239 -12.24 6.72 8.65
C ARG A 239 -12.21 7.12 10.12
N GLY A 240 -13.34 7.00 10.82
CA GLY A 240 -13.41 7.23 12.25
C GLY A 240 -12.49 6.31 13.04
N LYS A 241 -12.44 5.02 12.70
CA LYS A 241 -11.57 4.06 13.38
C LYS A 241 -10.09 4.33 13.15
N ILE A 242 -9.71 4.75 11.94
CA ILE A 242 -8.33 5.15 11.64
C ILE A 242 -7.92 6.35 12.49
N ALA A 243 -8.76 7.39 12.57
CA ALA A 243 -8.46 8.57 13.37
C ALA A 243 -8.30 8.24 14.88
N GLU A 244 -9.12 7.32 15.41
CA GLU A 244 -9.01 6.84 16.78
C GLU A 244 -7.68 6.10 17.02
N LEU A 245 -7.29 5.20 16.10
CA LEU A 245 -6.04 4.46 16.20
C LEU A 245 -4.81 5.38 16.07
N GLU A 246 -4.87 6.38 15.20
CA GLU A 246 -3.82 7.39 15.08
C GLU A 246 -3.66 8.20 16.37
N ALA A 247 -4.77 8.57 17.03
CA ALA A 247 -4.73 9.24 18.33
C ALA A 247 -4.09 8.34 19.41
N GLN A 248 -4.46 7.07 19.47
CA GLN A 248 -3.88 6.09 20.41
C GLN A 248 -2.38 5.88 20.17
N CYS A 249 -1.93 5.81 18.91
CA CYS A 249 -0.50 5.73 18.60
C CYS A 249 0.27 6.97 19.09
N ASN A 250 -0.29 8.16 18.88
CA ASN A 250 0.36 9.40 19.35
C ASN A 250 0.47 9.45 20.88
N GLU A 251 -0.57 9.00 21.60
CA GLU A 251 -0.55 8.91 23.06
C GLU A 251 0.51 7.90 23.55
N ALA A 252 0.55 6.71 22.94
CA ALA A 252 1.56 5.71 23.26
C ALA A 252 3.00 6.19 22.99
N ASP A 253 3.22 6.97 21.93
CA ASP A 253 4.53 7.56 21.64
C ASP A 253 4.92 8.64 22.67
N GLN A 254 3.97 9.46 23.13
CA GLN A 254 4.19 10.43 24.21
C GLN A 254 4.54 9.72 25.53
N GLU A 255 3.79 8.67 25.89
CA GLU A 255 4.07 7.86 27.07
C GLU A 255 5.46 7.21 27.00
N LYS A 256 5.82 6.66 25.83
CA LYS A 256 7.13 6.06 25.60
C LYS A 256 8.27 7.07 25.75
N GLN A 257 8.08 8.29 25.24
CA GLN A 257 9.05 9.37 25.42
C GLN A 257 9.18 9.76 26.89
N GLY A 258 8.06 9.91 27.61
CA GLY A 258 8.05 10.16 29.06
C GLY A 258 8.74 9.06 29.87
N ASN A 259 8.46 7.79 29.55
CA ASN A 259 9.10 6.64 30.19
C ASN A 259 10.62 6.63 29.95
N THR A 260 11.06 7.01 28.75
CA THR A 260 12.49 7.12 28.42
C THR A 260 13.15 8.22 29.24
N GLN A 261 12.53 9.40 29.36
CA GLN A 261 13.04 10.49 30.20
C GLN A 261 13.11 10.09 31.68
N LEU A 262 12.08 9.42 32.20
CA LEU A 262 12.06 8.92 33.58
C LEU A 262 13.17 7.89 33.81
N ARG A 263 13.42 6.97 32.87
CA ARG A 263 14.53 6.02 32.98
C ARG A 263 15.89 6.71 33.07
N VAL A 264 16.13 7.71 32.23
CA VAL A 264 17.37 8.50 32.27
C VAL A 264 17.49 9.19 33.63
N ARG A 265 16.41 9.81 34.12
CA ARG A 265 16.43 10.49 35.41
C ARG A 265 16.70 9.53 36.58
N VAL A 266 16.17 8.31 36.52
CA VAL A 266 16.46 7.26 37.51
C VAL A 266 17.94 6.90 37.48
N GLN A 267 18.53 6.68 36.30
CA GLN A 267 19.96 6.36 36.16
C GLN A 267 20.87 7.48 36.68
N GLU A 268 20.52 8.74 36.41
CA GLU A 268 21.25 9.90 36.96
C GLU A 268 21.21 9.92 38.49
N LEU A 269 20.03 9.71 39.08
CA LEU A 269 19.86 9.69 40.53
C LEU A 269 20.58 8.51 41.18
N GLU A 270 20.58 7.34 40.54
CA GLU A 270 21.34 6.17 41.01
C GLU A 270 22.86 6.44 41.00
N ALA A 271 23.38 7.11 39.96
CA ALA A 271 24.78 7.50 39.89
C ALA A 271 25.16 8.54 40.96
N GLU A 272 24.32 9.56 41.15
CA GLU A 272 24.52 10.57 42.19
C GLU A 272 24.50 9.95 43.59
N LEU A 273 23.60 8.98 43.83
CA LEU A 273 23.55 8.23 45.08
C LEU A 273 24.85 7.44 45.29
N GLN A 274 25.33 6.74 44.26
CA GLN A 274 26.56 5.96 44.35
C GLN A 274 27.78 6.84 44.64
N ASP A 275 27.88 8.01 44.01
CA ASP A 275 28.95 8.98 44.29
C ASP A 275 28.89 9.48 45.75
N LYS A 276 27.68 9.75 46.25
CA LYS A 276 27.46 10.17 47.65
C LYS A 276 27.79 9.06 48.64
N GLU A 277 27.46 7.81 48.33
CA GLU A 277 27.84 6.65 49.14
C GLU A 277 29.36 6.48 49.20
N GLN A 278 30.05 6.66 48.07
CA GLN A 278 31.52 6.58 48.02
C GLN A 278 32.18 7.73 48.79
N GLU A 279 31.63 8.94 48.72
CA GLU A 279 32.06 10.10 49.51
C GLU A 279 31.90 9.82 51.01
N LEU A 280 30.74 9.31 51.43
CA LEU A 280 30.48 8.93 52.82
C LEU A 280 31.46 7.86 53.32
N GLU A 281 31.76 6.85 52.51
CA GLU A 281 32.72 5.80 52.86
C GLU A 281 34.14 6.37 53.04
N ASN A 282 34.56 7.30 52.18
CA ASN A 282 35.84 7.98 52.33
C ASN A 282 35.90 8.84 53.60
N LEU A 283 34.82 9.57 53.91
CA LEU A 283 34.72 10.36 55.13
C LEU A 283 34.73 9.47 56.38
N ARG A 284 34.09 8.30 56.35
CA ARG A 284 34.15 7.31 57.44
C ARG A 284 35.58 6.83 57.69
N LYS A 285 36.32 6.47 56.63
CA LYS A 285 37.74 6.09 56.73
C LYS A 285 38.58 7.21 57.32
N GLN A 286 38.34 8.46 56.89
CA GLN A 286 39.06 9.61 57.43
C GLN A 286 38.74 9.85 58.92
N ALA A 287 37.48 9.65 59.33
CA ALA A 287 37.07 9.77 60.72
C ALA A 287 37.75 8.74 61.63
N GLU A 288 38.14 7.58 61.11
CA GLU A 288 38.85 6.52 61.85
C GLU A 288 40.31 6.88 62.18
N ILE A 289 40.90 7.85 61.47
CA ILE A 289 42.27 8.35 61.73
C ILE A 289 42.34 9.10 63.07
N ILE A 290 41.28 9.82 63.46
CA ILE A 290 41.25 10.61 64.70
C ILE A 290 41.46 9.71 65.94
N PRO A 291 40.71 8.62 66.15
CA PRO A 291 40.95 7.68 67.25
C PRO A 291 42.35 7.06 67.23
N GLN A 292 42.90 6.74 66.05
CA GLN A 292 44.26 6.18 65.93
C GLN A 292 45.31 7.19 66.42
N LEU A 293 45.23 8.44 65.96
CA LEU A 293 46.11 9.51 66.42
C LEU A 293 45.95 9.77 67.93
N MET A 294 44.72 9.73 68.46
CA MET A 294 44.48 9.84 69.89
C MET A 294 45.18 8.73 70.68
N ALA A 295 45.08 7.48 70.23
CA ALA A 295 45.74 6.33 70.87
C ALA A 295 47.28 6.45 70.82
N GLU A 296 47.84 6.96 69.71
CA GLU A 296 49.27 7.25 69.62
C GLU A 296 49.69 8.36 70.59
N CYS A 297 48.93 9.45 70.68
CA CYS A 297 49.17 10.52 71.64
C CYS A 297 49.16 10.00 73.09
N GLU A 298 48.20 9.15 73.45
CA GLU A 298 48.14 8.50 74.76
C GLU A 298 49.36 7.60 74.99
N SER A 299 49.77 6.80 74.00
CA SER A 299 50.96 5.95 74.08
C SER A 299 52.24 6.75 74.33
N VAL A 300 52.44 7.83 73.56
CA VAL A 300 53.58 8.74 73.72
C VAL A 300 53.56 9.40 75.10
N THR A 301 52.39 9.87 75.54
CA THR A 301 52.22 10.46 76.88
C THR A 301 52.62 9.46 77.97
N THR A 302 52.20 8.21 77.85
CA THR A 302 52.51 7.14 78.81
C THR A 302 54.01 6.85 78.85
N LYS A 303 54.67 6.74 77.68
CA LYS A 303 56.13 6.55 77.58
C LYS A 303 56.92 7.70 78.19
N LEU A 304 56.49 8.93 77.95
CA LEU A 304 57.08 10.12 78.56
C LEU A 304 56.95 10.07 80.08
N GLN A 305 55.76 9.72 80.59
CA GLN A 305 55.48 9.64 82.02
C GLN A 305 56.31 8.54 82.72
N VAL A 306 56.49 7.37 82.09
CA VAL A 306 57.40 6.32 82.56
C VAL A 306 58.85 6.80 82.58
N SER A 307 59.31 7.45 81.51
CA SER A 307 60.68 7.98 81.42
C SER A 307 60.95 9.03 82.51
N LEU A 308 60.00 9.96 82.71
CA LEU A 308 60.02 10.93 83.80
C LEU A 308 60.09 10.25 85.17
N GLY A 309 59.30 9.18 85.38
CA GLY A 309 59.34 8.38 86.61
C GLY A 309 60.71 7.73 86.85
N LEU A 310 61.31 7.14 85.80
CA LEU A 310 62.66 6.56 85.88
C LEU A 310 63.74 7.61 86.16
N PHE A 311 63.65 8.78 85.53
CA PHE A 311 64.55 9.90 85.82
C PHE A 311 64.40 10.40 87.25
N SER A 312 63.16 10.58 87.73
CA SER A 312 62.88 10.94 89.11
C SER A 312 63.41 9.90 90.10
N GLY A 313 63.26 8.61 89.80
CA GLY A 313 63.80 7.52 90.61
C GLY A 313 65.33 7.51 90.64
N ARG A 314 66.00 7.70 89.50
CA ARG A 314 67.47 7.87 89.46
C ARG A 314 67.92 9.10 90.25
N MET A 315 67.20 10.20 90.14
CA MET A 315 67.53 11.44 90.86
C MET A 315 67.41 11.25 92.37
N GLN A 316 66.32 10.61 92.83
CA GLN A 316 66.16 10.24 94.23
C GLN A 316 67.27 9.28 94.68
N HIS A 317 67.61 8.27 93.89
CA HIS A 317 68.68 7.33 94.23
C HIS A 317 70.03 8.02 94.41
N ILE A 318 70.41 8.92 93.49
CA ILE A 318 71.62 9.75 93.60
C ILE A 318 71.56 10.66 94.82
N GLU A 319 70.40 11.25 95.13
CA GLU A 319 70.22 12.03 96.37
C GLU A 319 70.43 11.20 97.63
N THR A 320 70.00 9.93 97.64
CA THR A 320 70.24 9.01 98.75
C THR A 320 71.71 8.63 98.85
N GLU A 321 72.36 8.32 97.73
CA GLU A 321 73.82 8.02 97.70
C GLU A 321 74.64 9.21 98.21
N LEU A 322 74.30 10.45 97.82
CA LEU A 322 74.92 11.66 98.35
C LEU A 322 74.68 11.86 99.86
N LYS A 323 73.53 11.42 100.39
CA LYS A 323 73.24 11.47 101.83
C LYS A 323 74.01 10.39 102.60
N ASP A 324 74.16 9.20 102.04
CA ASP A 324 74.89 8.09 102.65
C ASP A 324 76.41 8.32 102.63
N GLU A 325 76.97 8.90 101.56
CA GLU A 325 78.37 9.37 101.53
C GLU A 325 78.66 10.49 102.54
N ASN A 326 77.66 11.30 102.87
CA ASN A 326 77.76 12.32 103.94
C ASN A 326 77.51 11.75 105.35
N ASN A 327 77.14 10.48 105.50
CA ASN A 327 76.81 9.83 106.77
C ASN A 327 77.80 8.72 107.18
N ILE A 328 79.05 8.79 106.67
CA ILE A 328 80.15 7.97 107.17
C ILE A 328 80.39 8.32 108.65
N PRO A 329 80.35 7.36 109.59
CA PRO A 329 80.65 7.66 110.98
C PRO A 329 82.14 8.04 111.08
N PHE A 330 82.43 9.17 111.73
CA PHE A 330 83.76 9.47 112.24
C PHE A 330 84.11 8.46 113.35
N THR A 331 84.44 7.22 112.97
CA THR A 331 85.15 6.28 113.82
C THR A 331 86.62 6.25 113.42
N CYS A 332 87.42 6.90 114.27
CA CYS A 332 88.84 6.64 114.53
C CYS A 332 89.78 6.51 113.32
N LEU A 333 90.43 7.63 112.97
CA LEU A 333 91.78 7.61 112.41
C LEU A 333 92.69 8.38 113.38
N ALA A 334 93.46 7.62 114.16
CA ALA A 334 94.53 8.12 114.99
C ALA A 334 95.61 8.79 114.13
N PRO A 335 96.13 9.97 114.52
CA PRO A 335 97.42 10.44 114.03
C PRO A 335 98.50 9.92 114.99
N HIS A 336 99.41 9.10 114.47
CA HIS A 336 100.71 8.92 115.12
C HIS A 336 101.38 10.29 115.26
N THR A 337 101.70 10.62 116.51
CA THR A 337 102.56 11.70 116.91
C THR A 337 103.93 11.59 116.25
N HIS A 338 104.47 12.70 115.75
CA HIS A 338 105.90 13.01 115.79
C HIS A 338 106.09 14.53 115.83
N SER A 339 106.59 15.00 117.00
CA SER A 339 107.62 16.01 117.24
C SER A 339 107.87 17.09 116.18
N TRP A 340 107.93 18.38 116.58
CA TRP A 340 109.16 19.06 117.02
C TRP A 340 108.84 20.46 117.61
N HIS A 341 109.30 20.70 118.86
CA HIS A 341 109.98 21.90 119.45
C HIS A 341 109.46 23.30 119.04
N ILE A 342 109.16 24.27 119.93
CA ILE A 342 109.64 24.65 121.28
C ILE A 342 108.45 25.16 122.10
#